data_AF-A0AAV6IAZ2-F1
#
_entry.id   AF-A0AAV6IAZ2-F1
#
_cell.length_a   1.000
_cell.length_b   1.000
_cell.length_c   1.000
_cell.angle_alpha   90.00
_cell.angle_beta   90.00
_cell.angle_gamma   90.00
#
_symmetry.space_group_name_H-M   'P 1'
#
loop_
_entity.id
_entity.type
_entity.pdbx_description
1 polymer ?
#
loop_
_entity_poly.entity_id
_entity_poly.type
_entity_poly.pdbx_seq_one_letter_code
_entity_poly.pdbx_strand_id
1 'polypeptide(L)'
;MFLSDFSAKCLQARAQSLFLPIPPFAFDSHSRPMSKFEYPRLRRAEIIGFLAESHIEDRIAESDLRNPNPDFILNLYTKILIHLDSLTEDYGQVDFAALEQLENPDLHVDSVRTMNLFRKIKEVLAALDCPKKFNLKDLIKPDADRTELFLSALLNFCIHRDTKMNLLRPMVEDLTLLDEKRQQLESRISQLNAEIAEQNELREREMPLVQDVEAKVKELTQIIPGLNNHQMSLKASIKKMKEKAKEMDEKVWFRPFIAAEFISSAEFVLVQSVQENASLRSKIVQSPDKLQRALEEKKVVRIDAKNAERAAMQSFQEKSAVLEVYMKASKKLSKNLAQMQAIQEQVNSAKSVEKDVKVLKVKQSEAGMLDKSLEAKLVERQGKVEQLDEMRKQLENERDLRCEEATKELNNVKSEVEEKRRDLESRQTKLQAVLAEADAMSMKSNSVKDSGAAKRQELCRKSEEIVSQELEVRKPVNLDMLIQFNLSTRTKISSKPKPSYSFL
;
A
#
# COMPACT_ATOMS: atom_id res chain seq x y z
N MET A 1 15.50 4.69 4.17
CA MET A 1 15.89 3.44 4.87
C MET A 1 14.79 2.39 4.79
N PHE A 2 13.76 2.33 5.66
CA PHE A 2 12.83 1.19 5.60
C PHE A 2 12.08 0.99 4.25
N LEU A 3 11.73 2.06 3.53
CA LEU A 3 11.09 1.96 2.21
C LEU A 3 12.05 1.56 1.07
N SER A 4 13.33 1.92 1.15
CA SER A 4 14.33 1.54 0.13
C SER A 4 14.63 0.03 0.19
N ASP A 5 14.79 -0.51 1.39
CA ASP A 5 15.02 -1.94 1.63
C ASP A 5 13.86 -2.81 1.16
N PHE A 6 12.62 -2.33 1.30
CA PHE A 6 11.43 -3.07 0.86
C PHE A 6 11.35 -3.11 -0.66
N SER A 7 11.61 -2.00 -1.35
CA SER A 7 11.68 -1.95 -2.82
C SER A 7 12.76 -2.89 -3.37
N ALA A 8 13.98 -2.83 -2.82
CA ALA A 8 15.09 -3.70 -3.22
C ALA A 8 14.77 -5.20 -3.03
N LYS A 9 14.16 -5.58 -1.90
CA LYS A 9 13.79 -6.98 -1.61
C LYS A 9 12.62 -7.45 -2.50
N CYS A 10 11.65 -6.59 -2.80
CA CYS A 10 10.61 -6.91 -3.79
C CYS A 10 11.16 -7.10 -5.20
N LEU A 11 12.11 -6.28 -5.65
CA LEU A 11 12.80 -6.46 -6.93
C LEU A 11 13.60 -7.77 -6.97
N GLN A 12 14.35 -8.08 -5.92
CA GLN A 12 15.16 -9.30 -5.85
C GLN A 12 14.30 -10.57 -5.79
N ALA A 13 13.13 -10.54 -5.16
CA ALA A 13 12.16 -11.64 -5.21
C ALA A 13 11.51 -11.79 -6.61
N ARG A 14 11.22 -10.66 -7.29
CA ARG A 14 10.64 -10.64 -8.65
C ARG A 14 11.57 -11.26 -9.69
N ALA A 15 12.89 -11.19 -9.47
CA ALA A 15 13.90 -11.83 -10.31
C ALA A 15 13.93 -13.38 -10.22
N GLN A 16 13.28 -14.01 -9.23
CA GLN A 16 13.24 -15.47 -9.09
C GLN A 16 11.93 -16.10 -9.58
N SER A 17 10.82 -15.37 -9.63
CA SER A 17 9.52 -15.89 -10.08
C SER A 17 9.27 -15.82 -11.58
N LEU A 18 10.12 -15.11 -12.34
CA LEU A 18 10.00 -14.96 -13.80
C LEU A 18 10.68 -16.09 -14.60
N PHE A 19 11.48 -16.96 -13.96
CA PHE A 19 12.20 -18.06 -14.60
C PHE A 19 11.51 -19.42 -14.39
N LEU A 20 10.24 -19.51 -14.76
CA LEU A 20 9.59 -20.79 -15.05
C LEU A 20 9.81 -21.13 -16.54
N PRO A 21 10.05 -22.41 -16.89
CA PRO A 21 10.35 -22.79 -18.28
C PRO A 21 9.18 -22.45 -19.20
N ILE A 22 9.46 -21.64 -20.22
CA ILE A 22 8.43 -21.08 -21.11
C ILE A 22 8.03 -22.13 -22.17
N PRO A 23 6.77 -22.60 -22.22
CA PRO A 23 6.28 -23.33 -23.38
C PRO A 23 6.17 -22.34 -24.57
N PRO A 24 6.70 -22.67 -25.76
CA PRO A 24 6.68 -21.75 -26.89
C PRO A 24 5.25 -21.52 -27.40
N PHE A 25 4.94 -20.29 -27.79
CA PHE A 25 3.70 -19.96 -28.49
C PHE A 25 3.68 -20.63 -29.86
N ALA A 26 2.84 -21.65 -30.03
CA ALA A 26 2.59 -22.26 -31.32
C ALA A 26 1.68 -21.35 -32.16
N PHE A 27 2.22 -20.79 -33.25
CA PHE A 27 1.39 -20.25 -34.32
C PHE A 27 0.72 -21.39 -35.09
N ASP A 28 -0.57 -21.23 -35.40
CA ASP A 28 -1.42 -22.30 -35.93
C ASP A 28 -0.94 -22.81 -37.30
N SER A 29 -0.71 -24.12 -37.40
CA SER A 29 -0.45 -24.82 -38.67
C SER A 29 -0.72 -26.32 -38.55
N HIS A 30 -1.30 -26.90 -39.59
CA HIS A 30 -1.85 -28.26 -39.54
C HIS A 30 -0.79 -29.38 -39.44
N SER A 31 -1.10 -30.34 -38.56
CA SER A 31 -0.67 -31.75 -38.56
C SER A 31 0.65 -32.10 -39.28
N ARG A 32 1.76 -32.06 -38.52
CA ARG A 32 3.00 -32.77 -38.85
C ARG A 32 3.39 -33.77 -37.75
N PRO A 33 4.04 -34.89 -38.09
CA PRO A 33 4.49 -35.88 -37.11
C PRO A 33 5.61 -35.31 -36.23
N MET A 34 5.80 -35.89 -35.04
CA MET A 34 6.73 -35.42 -34.00
C MET A 34 8.15 -35.17 -34.54
N SER A 35 8.46 -33.91 -34.88
CA SER A 35 9.81 -33.46 -35.21
C SER A 35 10.64 -33.30 -33.93
N LYS A 36 11.97 -33.27 -34.08
CA LYS A 36 12.85 -32.80 -33.00
C LYS A 36 12.38 -31.41 -32.56
N PHE A 37 12.38 -31.17 -31.24
CA PHE A 37 12.14 -29.84 -30.70
C PHE A 37 13.32 -28.92 -31.07
N GLU A 38 13.11 -28.06 -32.06
CA GLU A 38 14.07 -27.01 -32.41
C GLU A 38 13.76 -25.77 -31.57
N TYR A 39 14.79 -25.23 -30.90
CA TYR A 39 14.66 -24.01 -30.10
C TYR A 39 14.28 -22.84 -31.02
N PRO A 40 13.31 -21.98 -30.62
CA PRO A 40 12.77 -20.95 -31.50
C PRO A 40 13.87 -20.05 -32.07
N ARG A 41 13.97 -20.02 -33.40
CA ARG A 41 14.77 -19.07 -34.18
C ARG A 41 13.84 -18.06 -34.85
N LEU A 42 14.10 -16.79 -34.60
CA LEU A 42 13.51 -15.68 -35.34
C LEU A 42 14.28 -15.51 -36.65
N ARG A 43 13.57 -15.20 -37.74
CA ARG A 43 14.21 -14.84 -39.02
C ARG A 43 14.90 -13.49 -38.88
N ARG A 44 15.93 -13.22 -39.68
CA ARG A 44 16.66 -11.94 -39.65
C ARG A 44 15.76 -10.71 -39.83
N ALA A 45 14.72 -10.81 -40.66
CA ALA A 45 13.72 -9.76 -40.82
C ALA A 45 12.86 -9.53 -39.55
N GLU A 46 12.54 -10.59 -38.81
CA GLU A 46 11.80 -10.53 -37.54
C GLU A 46 12.68 -9.96 -36.41
N ILE A 47 13.97 -10.34 -36.39
CA ILE A 47 15.00 -9.78 -35.50
C ILE A 47 15.14 -8.26 -35.74
N ILE A 48 15.29 -7.83 -37.00
CA ILE A 48 15.42 -6.41 -37.36
C ILE A 48 14.14 -5.63 -37.05
N GLY A 49 12.96 -6.19 -37.36
CA GLY A 49 11.67 -5.59 -37.05
C GLY A 49 11.51 -5.31 -35.55
N PHE A 50 11.71 -6.32 -34.71
CA PHE A 50 11.59 -6.16 -33.25
C PHE A 50 12.62 -5.17 -32.67
N LEU A 51 13.86 -5.17 -33.18
CA LEU A 51 14.90 -4.26 -32.69
C LEU A 51 14.61 -2.78 -32.99
N ALA A 52 13.87 -2.49 -34.07
CA ALA A 52 13.38 -1.14 -34.38
C ALA A 52 12.06 -0.81 -33.65
N GLU A 53 11.11 -1.75 -33.60
CA GLU A 53 9.82 -1.57 -32.89
C GLU A 53 10.00 -1.32 -31.39
N SER A 54 10.99 -1.97 -30.75
CA SER A 54 11.33 -1.78 -29.34
C SER A 54 12.38 -0.69 -29.10
N HIS A 55 12.73 0.11 -30.12
CA HIS A 55 13.72 1.19 -30.09
C HIS A 55 15.10 0.81 -29.53
N ILE A 56 15.54 -0.42 -29.80
CA ILE A 56 16.85 -0.95 -29.36
C ILE A 56 17.93 -0.54 -30.37
N GLU A 57 17.68 -0.73 -31.68
CA GLU A 57 18.58 -0.29 -32.75
C GLU A 57 17.83 -0.12 -34.09
N ASP A 58 17.58 1.12 -34.50
CA ASP A 58 16.80 1.44 -35.71
C ASP A 58 17.59 1.27 -37.04
N ARG A 59 18.90 0.96 -36.96
CA ARG A 59 19.83 1.01 -38.10
C ARG A 59 20.59 -0.30 -38.34
N ILE A 60 19.87 -1.41 -38.40
CA ILE A 60 20.42 -2.74 -38.74
C ILE A 60 20.02 -3.13 -40.17
N ALA A 61 21.01 -3.51 -40.98
CA ALA A 61 20.78 -4.17 -42.27
C ALA A 61 20.95 -5.70 -42.16
N GLU A 62 20.30 -6.45 -43.05
CA GLU A 62 20.41 -7.92 -43.05
C GLU A 62 21.85 -8.41 -43.35
N SER A 63 22.69 -7.55 -43.93
CA SER A 63 24.15 -7.75 -44.08
C SER A 63 24.86 -7.94 -42.74
N ASP A 64 24.41 -7.23 -41.71
CA ASP A 64 25.13 -7.06 -40.44
C ASP A 64 24.87 -8.26 -39.52
N LEU A 65 23.73 -8.94 -39.73
CA LEU A 65 23.43 -10.25 -39.16
C LEU A 65 24.03 -11.42 -39.99
N ARG A 66 24.28 -11.21 -41.29
CA ARG A 66 24.96 -12.21 -42.16
C ARG A 66 26.47 -12.25 -41.93
N ASN A 67 27.10 -11.10 -41.73
CA ASN A 67 28.54 -10.92 -41.50
C ASN A 67 28.76 -10.10 -40.22
N PRO A 68 28.50 -10.67 -39.03
CA PRO A 68 28.55 -9.93 -37.77
C PRO A 68 29.94 -9.37 -37.47
N ASN A 69 30.01 -8.04 -37.28
CA ASN A 69 31.21 -7.36 -36.77
C ASN A 69 31.25 -7.45 -35.23
N PRO A 70 32.37 -7.84 -34.59
CA PRO A 70 32.53 -7.82 -33.13
C PRO A 70 31.98 -6.56 -32.43
N ASP A 71 32.33 -5.35 -32.89
CA ASP A 71 31.92 -4.10 -32.23
C ASP A 71 30.40 -3.88 -32.29
N PHE A 72 29.79 -4.22 -33.44
CA PHE A 72 28.35 -4.17 -33.65
C PHE A 72 27.63 -5.15 -32.71
N ILE A 73 28.14 -6.37 -32.57
CA ILE A 73 27.57 -7.40 -31.70
C ILE A 73 27.75 -7.07 -30.21
N LEU A 74 28.87 -6.48 -29.82
CA LEU A 74 29.08 -5.92 -28.48
C LEU A 74 28.04 -4.84 -28.15
N ASN A 75 27.90 -3.83 -29.03
CA ASN A 75 26.90 -2.76 -28.88
C ASN A 75 25.46 -3.32 -28.83
N LEU A 76 25.11 -4.22 -29.76
CA LEU A 76 23.77 -4.80 -29.85
C LEU A 76 23.39 -5.61 -28.60
N TYR A 77 24.28 -6.48 -28.10
CA TYR A 77 23.99 -7.20 -26.85
C TYR A 77 23.92 -6.27 -25.65
N THR A 78 24.80 -5.25 -25.55
CA THR A 78 24.69 -4.23 -24.48
C THR A 78 23.31 -3.57 -24.49
N LYS A 79 22.85 -3.09 -25.65
CA LYS A 79 21.53 -2.45 -25.80
C LYS A 79 20.37 -3.38 -25.44
N ILE A 80 20.39 -4.64 -25.88
CA ILE A 80 19.37 -5.64 -25.52
C ILE A 80 19.36 -5.91 -24.01
N LEU A 81 20.53 -6.03 -23.37
CA LEU A 81 20.58 -6.29 -21.93
C LEU A 81 20.19 -5.08 -21.07
N ILE A 82 20.43 -3.84 -21.54
CA ILE A 82 19.93 -2.60 -20.93
C ILE A 82 18.40 -2.54 -21.06
N HIS A 83 17.84 -2.78 -22.25
CA HIS A 83 16.39 -2.83 -22.48
C HIS A 83 15.68 -3.87 -21.56
N LEU A 84 16.36 -4.96 -21.22
CA LEU A 84 15.88 -5.99 -20.29
C LEU A 84 16.04 -5.63 -18.79
N ASP A 85 16.51 -4.44 -18.43
CA ASP A 85 16.92 -4.02 -17.08
C ASP A 85 17.95 -4.98 -16.42
N SER A 86 18.69 -5.72 -17.24
CA SER A 86 19.62 -6.79 -16.80
C SER A 86 21.08 -6.34 -16.73
N LEU A 87 21.39 -5.18 -17.30
CA LEU A 87 22.70 -4.55 -17.35
C LEU A 87 22.51 -3.04 -17.09
N THR A 88 23.22 -2.48 -16.13
CA THR A 88 23.23 -1.03 -15.88
C THR A 88 24.15 -0.32 -16.86
N GLU A 89 23.93 0.97 -17.11
CA GLU A 89 24.80 1.77 -18.00
C GLU A 89 26.26 1.79 -17.51
N ASP A 90 26.47 1.77 -16.20
CA ASP A 90 27.77 1.71 -15.53
C ASP A 90 28.45 0.31 -15.52
N TYR A 91 28.03 -0.65 -16.35
CA TYR A 91 28.60 -2.01 -16.38
C TYR A 91 30.11 -2.10 -16.73
N GLY A 92 30.71 -0.99 -17.19
CA GLY A 92 32.14 -0.83 -17.38
C GLY A 92 32.93 -0.49 -16.10
N GLN A 93 32.26 -0.10 -15.01
CA GLN A 93 32.92 0.19 -13.74
C GLN A 93 33.44 -1.09 -13.05
N VAL A 94 34.50 -0.93 -12.26
CA VAL A 94 35.13 -1.97 -11.44
C VAL A 94 35.08 -1.51 -9.99
N ASP A 95 34.84 -2.44 -9.06
CA ASP A 95 34.95 -2.16 -7.63
C ASP A 95 36.38 -1.72 -7.25
N PHE A 96 36.49 -0.74 -6.34
CA PHE A 96 37.78 -0.17 -5.94
C PHE A 96 38.76 -1.23 -5.41
N ALA A 97 38.25 -2.19 -4.62
CA ALA A 97 39.06 -3.29 -4.09
C ALA A 97 39.55 -4.29 -5.16
N ALA A 98 39.01 -4.25 -6.37
CA ALA A 98 39.49 -5.01 -7.53
C ALA A 98 40.38 -4.16 -8.47
N LEU A 99 40.22 -2.83 -8.49
CA LEU A 99 41.16 -1.92 -9.14
C LEU A 99 42.54 -1.96 -8.46
N GLU A 100 42.59 -2.06 -7.13
CA GLU A 100 43.83 -2.25 -6.35
C GLU A 100 44.62 -3.53 -6.70
N GLN A 101 44.00 -4.49 -7.39
CA GLN A 101 44.61 -5.77 -7.79
C GLN A 101 45.03 -5.79 -9.27
N LEU A 102 44.83 -4.70 -10.02
CA LEU A 102 45.18 -4.58 -11.44
C LEU A 102 46.39 -3.67 -11.61
N GLU A 103 47.46 -4.18 -12.21
CA GLU A 103 48.56 -3.33 -12.68
C GLU A 103 48.09 -2.49 -13.89
N ASN A 104 48.09 -1.16 -13.77
CA ASN A 104 47.65 -0.22 -14.82
C ASN A 104 46.16 -0.43 -15.23
N PRO A 105 45.20 -0.22 -14.31
CA PRO A 105 43.79 -0.55 -14.53
C PRO A 105 43.16 0.14 -15.75
N ASP A 106 43.64 1.33 -16.12
CA ASP A 106 43.19 2.08 -17.31
C ASP A 106 43.38 1.28 -18.62
N LEU A 107 44.39 0.42 -18.70
CA LEU A 107 44.64 -0.44 -19.85
C LEU A 107 43.65 -1.62 -19.95
N HIS A 108 42.88 -1.88 -18.89
CA HIS A 108 41.98 -3.02 -18.78
C HIS A 108 40.50 -2.67 -18.98
N VAL A 109 40.14 -1.39 -19.13
CA VAL A 109 38.74 -0.91 -19.22
C VAL A 109 37.90 -1.68 -20.25
N ASP A 110 38.38 -1.85 -21.49
CA ASP A 110 37.62 -2.56 -22.53
C ASP A 110 37.60 -4.09 -22.30
N SER A 111 38.66 -4.65 -21.70
CA SER A 111 38.70 -6.06 -21.30
C SER A 111 37.67 -6.35 -20.19
N VAL A 112 37.59 -5.49 -19.18
CA VAL A 112 36.58 -5.51 -18.12
C VAL A 112 35.19 -5.41 -18.71
N ARG A 113 34.93 -4.38 -19.54
CA ARG A 113 33.62 -4.14 -20.17
C ARG A 113 33.16 -5.36 -20.97
N THR A 114 34.05 -5.95 -21.76
CA THR A 114 33.80 -7.15 -22.56
C THR A 114 33.55 -8.38 -21.70
N MET A 115 34.31 -8.56 -20.61
CA MET A 115 34.15 -9.70 -19.70
C MET A 115 32.92 -9.59 -18.79
N ASN A 116 32.54 -8.39 -18.37
CA ASN A 116 31.28 -8.13 -17.66
C ASN A 116 30.07 -8.40 -18.58
N LEU A 117 30.10 -7.90 -19.81
CA LEU A 117 29.07 -8.20 -20.82
C LEU A 117 29.00 -9.71 -21.11
N PHE A 118 30.14 -10.38 -21.35
CA PHE A 118 30.20 -11.83 -21.55
C PHE A 118 29.59 -12.61 -20.39
N ARG A 119 29.93 -12.23 -19.15
CA ARG A 119 29.36 -12.85 -17.93
C ARG A 119 27.84 -12.68 -17.92
N LYS A 120 27.33 -11.48 -18.22
CA LYS A 120 25.90 -11.19 -18.11
C LYS A 120 25.05 -11.82 -19.21
N ILE A 121 25.52 -11.81 -20.47
CA ILE A 121 24.86 -12.55 -21.56
C ILE A 121 24.80 -14.05 -21.23
N LYS A 122 25.88 -14.61 -20.68
CA LYS A 122 25.94 -16.03 -20.29
C LYS A 122 25.00 -16.36 -19.13
N GLU A 123 24.84 -15.48 -18.14
CA GLU A 123 23.84 -15.62 -17.06
C GLU A 123 22.42 -15.63 -17.63
N VAL A 124 22.06 -14.65 -18.46
CA VAL A 124 20.70 -14.54 -19.03
C VAL A 124 20.40 -15.73 -19.95
N LEU A 125 21.29 -16.09 -20.86
CA LEU A 125 21.09 -17.24 -21.76
C LEU A 125 21.02 -18.59 -21.02
N ALA A 126 21.65 -18.72 -19.85
CA ALA A 126 21.52 -19.90 -19.00
C ALA A 126 20.15 -19.95 -18.31
N ALA A 127 19.62 -18.79 -17.87
CA ALA A 127 18.28 -18.69 -17.30
C ALA A 127 17.13 -18.81 -18.34
N LEU A 128 17.46 -18.73 -19.63
CA LEU A 128 16.56 -18.99 -20.76
C LEU A 128 16.71 -20.40 -21.36
N ASP A 129 17.38 -21.32 -20.64
CA ASP A 129 17.67 -22.71 -21.03
C ASP A 129 18.20 -22.85 -22.48
N CYS A 130 19.05 -21.91 -22.92
CA CYS A 130 19.52 -21.89 -24.30
C CYS A 130 20.43 -23.11 -24.61
N PRO A 131 20.11 -23.97 -25.60
CA PRO A 131 20.75 -25.28 -25.77
C PRO A 131 22.19 -25.22 -26.30
N LYS A 132 22.64 -24.07 -26.85
CA LYS A 132 24.05 -23.85 -27.17
C LYS A 132 24.68 -23.00 -26.06
N LYS A 133 25.82 -23.44 -25.53
CA LYS A 133 26.59 -22.65 -24.54
C LYS A 133 27.17 -21.40 -25.21
N PHE A 134 26.93 -20.23 -24.61
CA PHE A 134 27.60 -18.97 -24.96
C PHE A 134 29.06 -19.00 -24.53
N ASN A 135 29.97 -18.48 -25.36
CA ASN A 135 31.41 -18.47 -25.14
C ASN A 135 32.04 -17.18 -25.68
N LEU A 136 33.23 -16.82 -25.21
CA LEU A 136 33.84 -15.51 -25.53
C LEU A 136 34.08 -15.26 -27.04
N LYS A 137 34.20 -16.31 -27.86
CA LYS A 137 34.26 -16.17 -29.33
C LYS A 137 32.96 -15.58 -29.90
N ASP A 138 31.81 -15.79 -29.27
CA ASP A 138 30.53 -15.25 -29.72
C ASP A 138 30.44 -13.71 -29.61
N LEU A 139 31.43 -13.07 -28.97
CA LEU A 139 31.66 -11.62 -28.98
C LEU A 139 32.88 -11.23 -29.83
N ILE A 140 34.04 -11.86 -29.61
CA ILE A 140 35.32 -11.44 -30.22
C ILE A 140 35.46 -11.89 -31.69
N LYS A 141 34.77 -12.97 -32.09
CA LYS A 141 34.72 -13.46 -33.47
C LYS A 141 33.36 -14.14 -33.72
N PRO A 142 32.27 -13.35 -33.76
CA PRO A 142 30.91 -13.87 -33.85
C PRO A 142 30.71 -14.67 -35.14
N ASP A 143 29.85 -15.68 -35.04
CA ASP A 143 29.44 -16.55 -36.13
C ASP A 143 27.95 -16.30 -36.39
N ALA A 144 27.56 -16.06 -37.65
CA ALA A 144 26.21 -15.64 -37.99
C ALA A 144 25.12 -16.60 -37.45
N ASP A 145 25.36 -17.92 -37.56
CA ASP A 145 24.38 -18.95 -37.20
C ASP A 145 24.27 -19.15 -35.67
N ARG A 146 25.32 -18.80 -34.91
CA ARG A 146 25.30 -18.69 -33.45
C ARG A 146 24.70 -17.37 -32.97
N THR A 147 25.08 -16.24 -33.56
CA THR A 147 24.55 -14.91 -33.27
C THR A 147 23.03 -14.88 -33.46
N GLU A 148 22.53 -15.39 -34.59
CA GLU A 148 21.10 -15.49 -34.88
C GLU A 148 20.33 -16.31 -33.82
N LEU A 149 20.91 -17.41 -33.34
CA LEU A 149 20.30 -18.22 -32.26
C LEU A 149 20.25 -17.45 -30.92
N PHE A 150 21.33 -16.78 -30.54
CA PHE A 150 21.41 -16.08 -29.26
C PHE A 150 20.56 -14.80 -29.25
N LEU A 151 20.51 -14.07 -30.37
CA LEU A 151 19.55 -12.97 -30.55
C LEU A 151 18.11 -13.51 -30.51
N SER A 152 17.81 -14.63 -31.19
CA SER A 152 16.47 -15.25 -31.11
C SER A 152 16.07 -15.59 -29.68
N ALA A 153 16.98 -16.14 -28.87
CA ALA A 153 16.73 -16.46 -27.47
C ALA A 153 16.40 -15.20 -26.63
N LEU A 154 17.22 -14.16 -26.73
CA LEU A 154 17.04 -12.92 -25.97
C LEU A 154 15.80 -12.14 -26.42
N LEU A 155 15.55 -12.01 -27.73
CA LEU A 155 14.43 -11.25 -28.25
C LEU A 155 13.09 -11.97 -28.08
N ASN A 156 13.05 -13.30 -28.14
CA ASN A 156 11.86 -14.07 -27.75
C ASN A 156 11.51 -13.85 -26.26
N PHE A 157 12.52 -13.71 -25.39
CA PHE A 157 12.29 -13.30 -24.00
C PHE A 157 11.81 -11.85 -23.87
N CYS A 158 12.31 -10.91 -24.68
CA CYS A 158 11.79 -9.54 -24.74
C CYS A 158 10.30 -9.54 -25.12
N ILE A 159 9.92 -10.19 -26.23
CA ILE A 159 8.52 -10.34 -26.68
C ILE A 159 7.64 -10.94 -25.57
N HIS A 160 8.12 -11.97 -24.86
CA HIS A 160 7.40 -12.56 -23.73
C HIS A 160 7.24 -11.56 -22.57
N ARG A 161 8.34 -10.90 -22.17
CA ARG A 161 8.36 -9.88 -21.11
C ARG A 161 7.36 -8.77 -21.41
N ASP A 162 7.38 -8.20 -22.61
CA ASP A 162 6.53 -7.09 -23.00
C ASP A 162 5.05 -7.52 -23.03
N THR A 163 4.77 -8.73 -23.53
CA THR A 163 3.43 -9.33 -23.44
C THR A 163 2.94 -9.45 -21.99
N LYS A 164 3.80 -9.87 -21.05
CA LYS A 164 3.45 -9.95 -19.62
C LYS A 164 3.35 -8.56 -18.96
N MET A 165 4.23 -7.62 -19.29
CA MET A 165 4.19 -6.25 -18.79
C MET A 165 2.94 -5.51 -19.26
N ASN A 166 2.48 -5.75 -20.48
CA ASN A 166 1.23 -5.21 -21.01
C ASN A 166 0.00 -5.77 -20.26
N LEU A 167 0.00 -7.05 -19.88
CA LEU A 167 -1.05 -7.63 -19.02
C LEU A 167 -1.01 -7.07 -17.57
N LEU A 168 0.18 -6.72 -17.07
CA LEU A 168 0.35 -6.12 -15.73
C LEU A 168 0.12 -4.60 -15.71
N ARG A 169 0.07 -3.94 -16.87
CA ARG A 169 0.00 -2.47 -16.99
C ARG A 169 -1.14 -1.84 -16.16
N PRO A 170 -2.39 -2.37 -16.15
CA PRO A 170 -3.45 -1.79 -15.33
C PRO A 170 -3.15 -1.83 -13.82
N MET A 171 -2.44 -2.86 -13.34
CA MET A 171 -2.02 -2.93 -11.92
C MET A 171 -0.92 -1.91 -11.60
N VAL A 172 -0.07 -1.56 -12.57
CA VAL A 172 0.95 -0.51 -12.42
C VAL A 172 0.31 0.88 -12.43
N GLU A 173 -0.70 1.09 -13.28
CA GLU A 173 -1.51 2.31 -13.32
C GLU A 173 -2.29 2.50 -12.00
N ASP A 174 -2.96 1.46 -11.50
CA ASP A 174 -3.60 1.45 -10.17
C ASP A 174 -2.61 1.72 -9.02
N LEU A 175 -1.41 1.12 -9.05
CA LEU A 175 -0.36 1.37 -8.06
C LEU A 175 0.13 2.82 -8.07
N THR A 176 0.29 3.41 -9.25
CA THR A 176 0.70 4.82 -9.41
C THR A 176 -0.37 5.74 -8.84
N LEU A 177 -1.64 5.50 -9.17
CA LEU A 177 -2.78 6.28 -8.70
C LEU A 177 -3.06 6.10 -7.19
N LEU A 178 -2.68 4.96 -6.61
CA LEU A 178 -2.65 4.77 -5.16
C LEU A 178 -1.50 5.54 -4.49
N ASP A 179 -0.33 5.65 -5.13
CA ASP A 179 0.78 6.43 -4.58
C ASP A 179 0.52 7.94 -4.64
N GLU A 180 -0.06 8.45 -5.72
CA GLU A 180 -0.51 9.84 -5.82
C GLU A 180 -1.49 10.20 -4.68
N LYS A 181 -2.46 9.31 -4.40
CA LYS A 181 -3.38 9.47 -3.26
C LYS A 181 -2.66 9.43 -1.92
N ARG A 182 -1.66 8.56 -1.75
CA ARG A 182 -0.83 8.48 -0.54
C ARG A 182 -0.10 9.81 -0.31
N GLN A 183 0.57 10.34 -1.33
CA GLN A 183 1.27 11.62 -1.28
C GLN A 183 0.33 12.81 -0.97
N GLN A 184 -0.87 12.83 -1.58
CA GLN A 184 -1.90 13.84 -1.28
C GLN A 184 -2.38 13.79 0.18
N LEU A 185 -2.61 12.60 0.73
CA LEU A 185 -3.01 12.43 2.13
C LEU A 185 -1.88 12.79 3.09
N GLU A 186 -0.64 12.41 2.80
CA GLU A 186 0.54 12.74 3.60
C GLU A 186 0.82 14.26 3.61
N SER A 187 0.61 14.93 2.49
CA SER A 187 0.59 16.40 2.39
C SER A 187 -0.51 17.01 3.26
N ARG A 188 -1.75 16.50 3.21
CA ARG A 188 -2.87 17.03 4.00
C ARG A 188 -2.70 16.79 5.51
N ILE A 189 -2.13 15.65 5.92
CA ILE A 189 -1.75 15.36 7.31
C ILE A 189 -0.68 16.37 7.78
N SER A 190 0.32 16.66 6.94
CA SER A 190 1.37 17.64 7.25
C SER A 190 0.80 19.05 7.45
N GLN A 191 -0.16 19.47 6.61
CA GLN A 191 -0.88 20.74 6.77
C GLN A 191 -1.67 20.80 8.08
N LEU A 192 -2.45 19.76 8.39
CA LEU A 192 -3.27 19.69 9.61
C LEU A 192 -2.40 19.68 10.87
N ASN A 193 -1.24 19.02 10.85
CA ASN A 193 -0.30 19.04 11.97
C ASN A 193 0.30 20.43 12.20
N ALA A 194 0.56 21.20 11.14
CA ALA A 194 1.00 22.60 11.25
C ALA A 194 -0.10 23.52 11.82
N GLU A 195 -1.34 23.35 11.34
CA GLU A 195 -2.53 24.07 11.85
C GLU A 195 -2.77 23.77 13.34
N ILE A 196 -2.64 22.51 13.76
CA ILE A 196 -2.70 22.10 15.17
C ILE A 196 -1.57 22.71 16.00
N ALA A 197 -0.35 22.78 15.46
CA ALA A 197 0.79 23.40 16.15
C ALA A 197 0.58 24.91 16.36
N GLU A 198 0.09 25.63 15.35
CA GLU A 198 -0.25 27.06 15.47
C GLU A 198 -1.35 27.30 16.51
N GLN A 199 -2.44 26.52 16.47
CA GLN A 199 -3.53 26.63 17.45
C GLN A 199 -3.09 26.31 18.89
N ASN A 200 -2.15 25.38 19.07
CA ASN A 200 -1.56 25.10 20.37
C ASN A 200 -0.63 26.24 20.83
N GLU A 201 0.16 26.86 19.94
CA GLU A 201 0.99 28.01 20.31
C GLU A 201 0.13 29.23 20.71
N LEU A 202 -0.96 29.49 19.99
CA LEU A 202 -1.94 30.52 20.37
C LEU A 202 -2.56 30.23 21.74
N ARG A 203 -2.96 28.98 22.01
CA ARG A 203 -3.49 28.55 23.32
C ARG A 203 -2.48 28.78 24.46
N GLU A 204 -1.21 28.44 24.26
CA GLU A 204 -0.17 28.66 25.29
C GLU A 204 0.12 30.16 25.51
N ARG A 205 0.07 30.99 24.46
CA ARG A 205 0.16 32.45 24.58
C ARG A 205 -1.03 33.06 25.34
N GLU A 206 -2.24 32.51 25.20
CA GLU A 206 -3.44 32.96 25.92
C GLU A 206 -3.56 32.41 27.35
N MET A 207 -2.97 31.24 27.62
CA MET A 207 -2.98 30.56 28.93
C MET A 207 -2.73 31.48 30.15
N PRO A 208 -1.68 32.34 30.19
CA PRO A 208 -1.46 33.22 31.34
C PRO A 208 -2.56 34.28 31.53
N LEU A 209 -3.23 34.74 30.46
CA LEU A 209 -4.34 35.68 30.56
C LEU A 209 -5.58 35.00 31.16
N VAL A 210 -5.85 33.75 30.75
CA VAL A 210 -6.93 32.93 31.34
C VAL A 210 -6.67 32.69 32.83
N GLN A 211 -5.42 32.38 33.21
CA GLN A 211 -5.04 32.16 34.62
C GLN A 211 -5.18 33.41 35.49
N ASP A 212 -4.80 34.60 34.99
CA ASP A 212 -4.99 35.89 35.68
C ASP A 212 -6.48 36.22 35.88
N VAL A 213 -7.31 36.01 34.85
CA VAL A 213 -8.77 36.20 34.94
C VAL A 213 -9.38 35.20 35.93
N GLU A 214 -9.00 33.92 35.88
CA GLU A 214 -9.43 32.91 36.86
C GLU A 214 -9.04 33.28 38.30
N ALA A 215 -7.81 33.78 38.51
CA ALA A 215 -7.36 34.20 39.83
C ALA A 215 -8.22 35.34 40.38
N LYS A 216 -8.50 36.37 39.56
CA LYS A 216 -9.38 37.50 39.92
C LYS A 216 -10.83 37.05 40.17
N VAL A 217 -11.35 36.11 39.38
CA VAL A 217 -12.69 35.53 39.63
C VAL A 217 -12.72 34.77 40.96
N LYS A 218 -11.69 33.99 41.28
CA LYS A 218 -11.57 33.26 42.56
C LYS A 218 -11.46 34.23 43.75
N GLU A 219 -10.66 35.30 43.62
CA GLU A 219 -10.51 36.36 44.63
C GLU A 219 -11.85 37.07 44.90
N LEU A 220 -12.50 37.59 43.86
CA LEU A 220 -13.80 38.28 43.98
C LEU A 220 -14.88 37.36 44.58
N THR A 221 -14.89 36.08 44.21
CA THR A 221 -15.80 35.06 44.77
C THR A 221 -15.57 34.86 46.28
N GLN A 222 -14.33 34.98 46.79
CA GLN A 222 -14.02 34.91 48.22
C GLN A 222 -14.36 36.22 48.96
N ILE A 223 -14.23 37.38 48.31
CA ILE A 223 -14.55 38.69 48.90
C ILE A 223 -16.07 38.87 49.11
N ILE A 224 -16.91 38.38 48.20
CA ILE A 224 -18.37 38.55 48.24
C ILE A 224 -19.01 38.06 49.57
N PRO A 225 -18.73 36.85 50.09
CA PRO A 225 -19.18 36.42 51.42
C PRO A 225 -18.77 37.36 52.56
N GLY A 226 -17.54 37.88 52.54
CA GLY A 226 -17.05 38.84 53.54
C GLY A 226 -17.85 40.15 53.54
N LEU A 227 -18.09 40.72 52.35
CA LEU A 227 -18.90 41.92 52.17
C LEU A 227 -20.36 41.69 52.57
N ASN A 228 -20.94 40.54 52.24
CA ASN A 228 -22.30 40.17 52.65
C ASN A 228 -22.44 40.06 54.18
N ASN A 229 -21.48 39.40 54.84
CA ASN A 229 -21.44 39.31 56.31
C ASN A 229 -21.31 40.70 56.96
N HIS A 230 -20.46 41.57 56.41
CA HIS A 230 -20.32 42.96 56.87
C HIS A 230 -21.61 43.76 56.68
N GLN A 231 -22.29 43.61 55.53
CA GLN A 231 -23.59 44.25 55.27
C GLN A 231 -24.67 43.78 56.24
N MET A 232 -24.70 42.50 56.60
CA MET A 232 -25.63 41.96 57.60
C MET A 232 -25.35 42.47 59.02
N SER A 233 -24.07 42.57 59.40
CA SER A 233 -23.66 43.21 60.67
C SER A 233 -24.08 44.69 60.74
N LEU A 234 -23.86 45.45 59.66
CA LEU A 234 -24.33 46.84 59.54
C LEU A 234 -25.86 46.95 59.66
N LYS A 235 -26.62 46.09 58.99
CA LYS A 235 -28.10 46.04 59.11
C LYS A 235 -28.54 45.78 60.56
N ALA A 236 -27.90 44.85 61.26
CA ALA A 236 -28.20 44.56 62.67
C ALA A 236 -27.85 45.75 63.59
N SER A 237 -26.72 46.41 63.37
CA SER A 237 -26.32 47.62 64.10
C SER A 237 -27.31 48.77 63.88
N ILE A 238 -27.72 49.03 62.64
CA ILE A 238 -28.75 50.04 62.30
C ILE A 238 -30.08 49.72 62.98
N LYS A 239 -30.51 48.45 63.05
CA LYS A 239 -31.72 48.04 63.78
C LYS A 239 -31.59 48.38 65.27
N LYS A 240 -30.48 47.98 65.91
CA LYS A 240 -30.20 48.24 67.33
C LYS A 240 -30.14 49.74 67.67
N MET A 241 -29.62 50.57 66.76
CA MET A 241 -29.60 52.02 66.93
C MET A 241 -31.00 52.65 66.76
N LYS A 242 -31.84 52.12 65.86
CA LYS A 242 -33.25 52.54 65.74
C LYS A 242 -34.11 52.13 66.93
N GLU A 243 -33.84 50.96 67.51
CA GLU A 243 -34.49 50.49 68.75
C GLU A 243 -34.13 51.40 69.93
N LYS A 244 -32.85 51.76 70.10
CA LYS A 244 -32.42 52.76 71.07
C LYS A 244 -33.02 54.15 70.83
N ALA A 245 -33.17 54.58 69.58
CA ALA A 245 -33.78 55.87 69.26
C ALA A 245 -35.24 55.91 69.74
N LYS A 246 -36.02 54.86 69.45
CA LYS A 246 -37.38 54.71 69.99
C LYS A 246 -37.43 54.69 71.51
N GLU A 247 -36.53 53.95 72.16
CA GLU A 247 -36.44 53.90 73.63
C GLU A 247 -36.16 55.29 74.24
N MET A 248 -35.40 56.14 73.55
CA MET A 248 -35.18 57.53 73.96
C MET A 248 -36.39 58.42 73.68
N ASP A 249 -37.03 58.31 72.51
CA ASP A 249 -38.25 59.04 72.18
C ASP A 249 -39.39 58.69 73.16
N GLU A 250 -39.55 57.42 73.53
CA GLU A 250 -40.52 56.94 74.53
C GLU A 250 -40.22 57.50 75.93
N LYS A 251 -38.94 57.58 76.33
CA LYS A 251 -38.55 58.24 77.60
C LYS A 251 -38.75 59.75 77.58
N VAL A 252 -38.59 60.41 76.43
CA VAL A 252 -38.93 61.83 76.24
C VAL A 252 -40.45 62.01 76.28
N TRP A 253 -41.21 61.08 75.70
CA TRP A 253 -42.68 61.08 75.67
C TRP A 253 -43.33 60.82 77.04
N PHE A 254 -42.67 60.10 77.95
CA PHE A 254 -43.09 59.97 79.36
C PHE A 254 -42.74 61.20 80.23
N ARG A 255 -41.81 62.05 79.78
CA ARG A 255 -41.34 63.23 80.53
C ARG A 255 -42.36 64.38 80.75
N PRO A 256 -43.45 64.58 79.97
CA PRO A 256 -44.41 65.66 80.20
C PRO A 256 -45.09 65.63 81.57
N PHE A 257 -45.25 64.44 82.17
CA PHE A 257 -45.98 64.28 83.43
C PHE A 257 -45.31 65.01 84.60
N ILE A 258 -43.98 65.09 84.61
CA ILE A 258 -43.20 65.84 85.63
C ILE A 258 -43.05 67.32 85.23
N ALA A 259 -43.14 67.65 83.94
CA ALA A 259 -43.04 69.03 83.47
C ALA A 259 -44.26 69.88 83.86
N ALA A 260 -45.46 69.29 83.85
CA ALA A 260 -46.71 69.99 84.17
C ALA A 260 -46.75 70.53 85.62
N GLU A 261 -46.25 69.76 86.58
CA GLU A 261 -46.20 70.14 88.00
C GLU A 261 -45.26 71.34 88.23
N PHE A 262 -44.10 71.35 87.55
CA PHE A 262 -43.17 72.48 87.58
C PHE A 262 -43.77 73.77 87.00
N ILE A 263 -44.45 73.68 85.85
CA ILE A 263 -45.08 74.85 85.18
C ILE A 263 -46.13 75.51 86.09
N SER A 264 -47.00 74.71 86.72
CA SER A 264 -48.05 75.21 87.63
C SER A 264 -47.47 76.04 88.79
N SER A 265 -46.34 75.62 89.35
CA SER A 265 -45.64 76.40 90.40
C SER A 265 -45.06 77.73 89.90
N ALA A 266 -44.60 77.79 88.65
CA ALA A 266 -44.01 78.99 88.06
C ALA A 266 -45.08 80.03 87.68
N GLU A 267 -46.25 79.57 87.23
CA GLU A 267 -47.39 80.44 86.89
C GLU A 267 -47.95 81.18 88.11
N PHE A 268 -47.96 80.55 89.29
CA PHE A 268 -48.34 81.20 90.55
C PHE A 268 -47.45 82.42 90.90
N VAL A 269 -46.13 82.28 90.74
CA VAL A 269 -45.16 83.37 90.97
C VAL A 269 -45.32 84.48 89.92
N LEU A 270 -45.61 84.12 88.67
CA LEU A 270 -45.81 85.09 87.59
C LEU A 270 -47.00 86.02 87.87
N VAL A 271 -48.13 85.47 88.34
CA VAL A 271 -49.33 86.26 88.70
C VAL A 271 -49.03 87.31 89.76
N GLN A 272 -48.22 86.96 90.76
CA GLN A 272 -47.82 87.91 91.83
C GLN A 272 -47.03 89.11 91.26
N SER A 273 -46.12 88.87 90.30
CA SER A 273 -45.34 89.94 89.65
C SER A 273 -46.18 90.88 88.75
N VAL A 274 -47.30 90.41 88.21
CA VAL A 274 -48.22 91.20 87.38
C VAL A 274 -48.98 92.23 88.23
N GLN A 275 -49.34 91.87 89.46
CA GLN A 275 -50.04 92.75 90.41
C GLN A 275 -49.20 93.99 90.76
N GLU A 276 -47.89 93.83 90.97
CA GLU A 276 -46.97 94.94 91.28
C GLU A 276 -46.72 95.84 90.06
N ASN A 277 -46.65 95.26 88.86
CA ASN A 277 -46.40 95.98 87.60
C ASN A 277 -47.50 97.01 87.27
N ALA A 278 -48.71 96.85 87.81
CA ALA A 278 -49.81 97.80 87.66
C ALA A 278 -49.53 99.15 88.34
N SER A 279 -48.74 99.18 89.43
CA SER A 279 -48.54 100.37 90.27
C SER A 279 -47.70 101.48 89.61
N LEU A 280 -46.76 101.11 88.72
CA LEU A 280 -45.77 102.02 88.14
C LEU A 280 -46.17 102.65 86.79
N ARG A 281 -47.37 102.37 86.28
CA ARG A 281 -47.85 102.87 84.97
C ARG A 281 -48.62 104.20 85.02
N SER A 282 -48.59 104.90 86.15
CA SER A 282 -49.32 106.17 86.37
C SER A 282 -48.54 107.44 86.00
N LYS A 283 -47.25 107.35 85.67
CA LYS A 283 -46.41 108.51 85.30
C LYS A 283 -45.45 108.21 84.14
N ILE A 284 -45.90 108.49 82.92
CA ILE A 284 -45.13 109.13 81.84
C ILE A 284 -46.11 109.42 80.69
N VAL A 285 -46.14 110.68 80.24
CA VAL A 285 -46.82 111.10 79.01
C VAL A 285 -45.89 112.03 78.25
N GLN A 286 -45.57 111.68 77.01
CA GLN A 286 -45.56 112.61 75.88
C GLN A 286 -45.49 111.86 74.55
N SER A 287 -45.98 112.51 73.48
CA SER A 287 -46.30 111.90 72.19
C SER A 287 -45.07 111.73 71.28
N PRO A 288 -45.04 110.64 70.47
CA PRO A 288 -44.30 110.60 69.22
C PRO A 288 -45.19 110.26 67.99
N ASP A 289 -46.44 110.75 67.95
CA ASP A 289 -47.48 110.43 66.94
C ASP A 289 -47.21 110.97 65.51
N LYS A 290 -45.96 111.40 65.26
CA LYS A 290 -45.39 111.75 63.94
C LYS A 290 -44.14 110.94 63.58
N LEU A 291 -43.58 110.15 64.51
CA LEU A 291 -42.54 109.15 64.20
C LEU A 291 -43.13 107.76 63.96
N GLN A 292 -44.27 107.44 64.58
CA GLN A 292 -44.90 106.12 64.47
C GLN A 292 -45.30 105.77 63.01
N ARG A 293 -45.79 106.74 62.22
CA ARG A 293 -46.09 106.52 60.78
C ARG A 293 -44.86 106.15 59.95
N ALA A 294 -43.78 106.93 60.04
CA ALA A 294 -42.54 106.65 59.32
C ALA A 294 -41.83 105.37 59.80
N LEU A 295 -42.08 104.93 61.04
CA LEU A 295 -41.62 103.64 61.55
C LEU A 295 -42.45 102.49 60.96
N GLU A 296 -43.78 102.60 60.94
CA GLU A 296 -44.63 101.52 60.42
C GLU A 296 -44.53 101.39 58.90
N GLU A 297 -44.39 102.49 58.14
CA GLU A 297 -44.06 102.43 56.71
C GLU A 297 -42.75 101.68 56.46
N LYS A 298 -41.70 101.95 57.27
CA LYS A 298 -40.43 101.20 57.20
C LYS A 298 -40.54 99.76 57.70
N LYS A 299 -41.53 99.41 58.54
CA LYS A 299 -41.84 98.02 58.88
C LYS A 299 -42.55 97.32 57.72
N VAL A 300 -43.54 97.94 57.08
CA VAL A 300 -44.26 97.38 55.92
C VAL A 300 -43.26 97.09 54.80
N VAL A 301 -42.44 98.07 54.38
CA VAL A 301 -41.41 97.87 53.35
C VAL A 301 -40.41 96.77 53.74
N ARG A 302 -40.04 96.63 55.02
CA ARG A 302 -39.17 95.53 55.50
C ARG A 302 -39.88 94.18 55.46
N ILE A 303 -41.17 94.12 55.80
CA ILE A 303 -41.99 92.90 55.78
C ILE A 303 -42.17 92.44 54.33
N ASP A 304 -42.49 93.35 53.41
CA ASP A 304 -42.66 93.06 51.99
C ASP A 304 -41.36 92.61 51.35
N ALA A 305 -40.23 93.27 51.64
CA ALA A 305 -38.91 92.82 51.20
C ALA A 305 -38.57 91.41 51.72
N LYS A 306 -38.86 91.11 52.99
CA LYS A 306 -38.63 89.79 53.59
C LYS A 306 -39.59 88.71 53.07
N ASN A 307 -40.80 89.10 52.67
CA ASN A 307 -41.76 88.20 52.03
C ASN A 307 -41.35 87.91 50.58
N ALA A 308 -40.85 88.91 49.84
CA ALA A 308 -40.28 88.75 48.50
C ALA A 308 -39.00 87.89 48.53
N GLU A 309 -38.12 88.09 49.52
CA GLU A 309 -36.95 87.23 49.79
C GLU A 309 -37.38 85.78 50.03
N ARG A 310 -38.38 85.54 50.89
CA ARG A 310 -38.91 84.21 51.16
C ARG A 310 -39.50 83.56 49.89
N ALA A 311 -40.26 84.31 49.10
CA ALA A 311 -40.84 83.82 47.85
C ALA A 311 -39.77 83.50 46.79
N ALA A 312 -38.71 84.32 46.70
CA ALA A 312 -37.56 84.05 45.83
C ALA A 312 -36.78 82.80 46.27
N MET A 313 -36.57 82.63 47.58
CA MET A 313 -35.94 81.44 48.16
C MET A 313 -36.77 80.17 47.92
N GLN A 314 -38.11 80.23 48.09
CA GLN A 314 -39.01 79.13 47.77
C GLN A 314 -38.96 78.78 46.27
N SER A 315 -39.07 79.77 45.38
CA SER A 315 -38.97 79.55 43.93
C SER A 315 -37.60 78.99 43.50
N PHE A 316 -36.52 79.35 44.19
CA PHE A 316 -35.20 78.76 43.97
C PHE A 316 -35.14 77.29 44.42
N GLN A 317 -35.68 76.97 45.60
CA GLN A 317 -35.76 75.60 46.11
C GLN A 317 -36.62 74.69 45.21
N GLU A 318 -37.77 75.19 44.75
CA GLU A 318 -38.64 74.52 43.77
C GLU A 318 -37.89 74.23 42.46
N LYS A 319 -37.25 75.24 41.86
CA LYS A 319 -36.46 75.08 40.63
C LYS A 319 -35.29 74.12 40.81
N SER A 320 -34.62 74.13 41.97
CA SER A 320 -33.54 73.20 42.29
C SER A 320 -34.04 71.77 42.43
N ALA A 321 -35.20 71.54 43.05
CA ALA A 321 -35.82 70.22 43.15
C ALA A 321 -36.25 69.68 41.78
N VAL A 322 -36.85 70.53 40.94
CA VAL A 322 -37.19 70.20 39.54
C VAL A 322 -35.94 69.84 38.74
N LEU A 323 -34.85 70.61 38.86
CA LEU A 323 -33.59 70.32 38.18
C LEU A 323 -33.00 68.96 38.63
N GLU A 324 -33.03 68.64 39.92
CA GLU A 324 -32.54 67.35 40.43
C GLU A 324 -33.36 66.17 39.88
N VAL A 325 -34.68 66.32 39.73
CA VAL A 325 -35.55 65.34 39.07
C VAL A 325 -35.19 65.18 37.59
N TYR A 326 -34.97 66.27 36.85
CA TYR A 326 -34.51 66.21 35.45
C TYR A 326 -33.14 65.54 35.30
N MET A 327 -32.18 65.80 36.21
CA MET A 327 -30.88 65.11 36.22
C MET A 327 -31.03 63.60 36.48
N LYS A 328 -31.89 63.20 37.42
CA LYS A 328 -32.20 61.78 37.69
C LYS A 328 -32.87 61.11 36.48
N ALA A 329 -33.80 61.80 35.82
CA ALA A 329 -34.47 61.32 34.62
C ALA A 329 -33.50 61.16 33.43
N SER A 330 -32.67 62.18 33.16
CA SER A 330 -31.64 62.15 32.11
C SER A 330 -30.64 61.01 32.33
N LYS A 331 -30.11 60.85 33.55
CA LYS A 331 -29.19 59.76 33.90
C LYS A 331 -29.82 58.37 33.77
N LYS A 332 -31.15 58.24 33.94
CA LYS A 332 -31.88 57.00 33.64
C LYS A 332 -32.04 56.78 32.14
N LEU A 333 -32.35 57.85 31.38
CA LEU A 333 -32.49 57.79 29.91
C LEU A 333 -31.18 57.35 29.23
N SER A 334 -30.03 57.90 29.64
CA SER A 334 -28.71 57.50 29.12
C SER A 334 -28.38 56.03 29.40
N LYS A 335 -28.77 55.50 30.57
CA LYS A 335 -28.62 54.06 30.89
C LYS A 335 -29.49 53.19 29.99
N ASN A 336 -30.76 53.57 29.79
CA ASN A 336 -31.67 52.86 28.91
C ASN A 336 -31.18 52.87 27.46
N LEU A 337 -30.57 53.97 26.99
CA LEU A 337 -29.99 54.07 25.65
C LEU A 337 -28.79 53.12 25.47
N ALA A 338 -27.86 53.08 26.42
CA ALA A 338 -26.73 52.16 26.38
C ALA A 338 -27.18 50.68 26.41
N GLN A 339 -28.22 50.36 27.19
CA GLN A 339 -28.84 49.03 27.18
C GLN A 339 -29.48 48.70 25.83
N MET A 340 -30.16 49.66 25.20
CA MET A 340 -30.76 49.49 23.87
C MET A 340 -29.70 49.26 22.78
N GLN A 341 -28.56 49.94 22.85
CA GLN A 341 -27.41 49.73 21.96
C GLN A 341 -26.83 48.32 22.10
N ALA A 342 -26.57 47.86 23.34
CA ALA A 342 -26.07 46.51 23.59
C ALA A 342 -27.06 45.41 23.12
N ILE A 343 -28.37 45.63 23.28
CA ILE A 343 -29.41 44.72 22.74
C ILE A 343 -29.37 44.72 21.20
N GLN A 344 -29.19 45.88 20.56
CA GLN A 344 -29.12 45.99 19.10
C GLN A 344 -27.88 45.28 18.52
N GLU A 345 -26.74 45.33 19.21
CA GLU A 345 -25.53 44.59 18.86
C GLU A 345 -25.74 43.08 19.00
N GLN A 346 -26.34 42.61 20.11
CA GLN A 346 -26.69 41.20 20.30
C GLN A 346 -27.66 40.68 19.22
N VAL A 347 -28.68 41.48 18.85
CA VAL A 347 -29.62 41.14 17.76
C VAL A 347 -28.90 41.05 16.40
N ASN A 348 -27.90 41.89 16.15
CA ASN A 348 -27.12 41.85 14.91
C ASN A 348 -26.19 40.62 14.86
N SER A 349 -25.56 40.27 15.99
CA SER A 349 -24.76 39.05 16.13
C SER A 349 -25.62 37.79 15.93
N ALA A 350 -26.78 37.70 16.60
CA ALA A 350 -27.72 36.59 16.46
C ALA A 350 -28.20 36.40 15.00
N LYS A 351 -28.43 37.50 14.25
CA LYS A 351 -28.76 37.47 12.82
C LYS A 351 -27.61 37.00 11.91
N SER A 352 -26.36 37.05 12.36
CA SER A 352 -25.25 36.41 11.65
C SER A 352 -25.29 34.90 11.90
N VAL A 353 -25.32 34.49 13.18
CA VAL A 353 -25.38 33.08 13.58
C VAL A 353 -26.57 32.35 12.95
N GLU A 354 -27.73 33.01 12.81
CA GLU A 354 -28.91 32.45 12.14
C GLU A 354 -28.66 32.14 10.64
N LYS A 355 -27.82 32.92 9.94
CA LYS A 355 -27.40 32.63 8.55
C LYS A 355 -26.42 31.47 8.52
N ASP A 356 -25.44 31.48 9.42
CA ASP A 356 -24.40 30.45 9.49
C ASP A 356 -25.02 29.08 9.80
N VAL A 357 -25.99 29.01 10.72
CA VAL A 357 -26.79 27.83 11.02
C VAL A 357 -27.59 27.34 9.79
N LYS A 358 -28.13 28.24 8.96
CA LYS A 358 -28.82 27.85 7.70
C LYS A 358 -27.85 27.25 6.69
N VAL A 359 -26.66 27.85 6.52
CA VAL A 359 -25.61 27.33 5.62
C VAL A 359 -25.11 25.96 6.11
N LEU A 360 -24.83 25.81 7.40
CA LEU A 360 -24.40 24.54 8.00
C LEU A 360 -25.47 23.44 7.86
N LYS A 361 -26.76 23.78 8.03
CA LYS A 361 -27.86 22.82 7.85
C LYS A 361 -27.98 22.31 6.41
N VAL A 362 -27.73 23.14 5.41
CA VAL A 362 -27.67 22.71 4.00
C VAL A 362 -26.50 21.75 3.81
N LYS A 363 -25.28 22.14 4.21
CA LYS A 363 -24.08 21.29 4.13
C LYS A 363 -24.23 19.95 4.84
N GLN A 364 -24.89 19.92 6.00
CA GLN A 364 -25.18 18.68 6.73
C GLN A 364 -26.13 17.75 5.94
N SER A 365 -27.10 18.31 5.22
CA SER A 365 -27.99 17.52 4.35
C SER A 365 -27.29 16.99 3.10
N GLU A 366 -26.35 17.76 2.54
CA GLU A 366 -25.51 17.34 1.40
C GLU A 366 -24.55 16.21 1.80
N ALA A 367 -23.87 16.34 2.94
CA ALA A 367 -23.03 15.29 3.52
C ALA A 367 -23.82 14.01 3.78
N GLY A 368 -24.99 14.10 4.44
CA GLY A 368 -25.86 12.96 4.70
C GLY A 368 -26.52 12.33 3.45
N MET A 369 -26.39 12.95 2.28
CA MET A 369 -26.72 12.33 0.98
C MET A 369 -25.50 11.64 0.35
N LEU A 370 -24.30 12.21 0.50
CA LEU A 370 -23.05 11.58 0.09
C LEU A 370 -22.78 10.29 0.87
N ASP A 371 -22.94 10.31 2.19
CA ASP A 371 -22.75 9.12 3.05
C ASP A 371 -23.61 7.94 2.60
N LYS A 372 -24.90 8.20 2.31
CA LYS A 372 -25.83 7.18 1.78
C LYS A 372 -25.42 6.66 0.40
N SER A 373 -24.82 7.51 -0.44
CA SER A 373 -24.30 7.10 -1.75
C SER A 373 -23.02 6.25 -1.64
N LEU A 374 -22.21 6.50 -0.61
CA LEU A 374 -21.02 5.70 -0.30
C LEU A 374 -21.42 4.36 0.32
N GLU A 375 -22.35 4.34 1.26
CA GLU A 375 -22.88 3.11 1.88
C GLU A 375 -23.47 2.16 0.83
N ALA A 376 -24.30 2.68 -0.08
CA ALA A 376 -24.85 1.88 -1.18
C ALA A 376 -23.75 1.26 -2.08
N LYS A 377 -22.65 1.98 -2.31
CA LYS A 377 -21.48 1.48 -3.07
C LYS A 377 -20.67 0.47 -2.27
N LEU A 378 -20.56 0.60 -0.96
CA LEU A 378 -19.92 -0.40 -0.09
C LEU A 378 -20.67 -1.73 -0.15
N VAL A 379 -22.00 -1.71 -0.02
CA VAL A 379 -22.85 -2.91 -0.16
C VAL A 379 -22.73 -3.55 -1.55
N GLU A 380 -22.74 -2.73 -2.62
CA GLU A 380 -22.54 -3.22 -4.00
C GLU A 380 -21.16 -3.90 -4.19
N ARG A 381 -20.11 -3.37 -3.56
CA ARG A 381 -18.75 -3.92 -3.62
C ARG A 381 -18.60 -5.18 -2.76
N GLN A 382 -19.23 -5.21 -1.59
CA GLN A 382 -19.24 -6.37 -0.70
C GLN A 382 -19.88 -7.60 -1.39
N GLY A 383 -21.05 -7.44 -2.01
CA GLY A 383 -21.68 -8.54 -2.75
C GLY A 383 -20.84 -9.06 -3.93
N LYS A 384 -20.04 -8.19 -4.56
CA LYS A 384 -19.08 -8.60 -5.60
C LYS A 384 -17.88 -9.37 -5.05
N VAL A 385 -17.40 -9.03 -3.84
CA VAL A 385 -16.35 -9.81 -3.15
C VAL A 385 -16.87 -11.21 -2.79
N GLU A 386 -18.09 -11.31 -2.27
CA GLU A 386 -18.73 -12.59 -1.91
C GLU A 386 -18.94 -13.48 -3.14
N GLN A 387 -19.39 -12.91 -4.27
CA GLN A 387 -19.51 -13.63 -5.54
C GLN A 387 -18.15 -14.17 -6.03
N LEU A 388 -17.08 -13.40 -5.91
CA LEU A 388 -15.73 -13.80 -6.35
C LEU A 388 -15.09 -14.84 -5.42
N ASP A 389 -15.33 -14.78 -4.11
CA ASP A 389 -14.85 -15.80 -3.16
C ASP A 389 -15.55 -17.15 -3.39
N GLU A 390 -16.85 -17.14 -3.68
CA GLU A 390 -17.59 -18.34 -4.06
C GLU A 390 -17.10 -18.94 -5.39
N MET A 391 -16.88 -18.11 -6.42
CA MET A 391 -16.23 -18.57 -7.66
C MET A 391 -14.82 -19.13 -7.42
N ARG A 392 -14.03 -18.55 -6.51
CA ARG A 392 -12.71 -19.09 -6.16
C ARG A 392 -12.80 -20.47 -5.53
N LYS A 393 -13.72 -20.67 -4.58
CA LYS A 393 -13.96 -21.98 -3.93
C LYS A 393 -14.36 -23.05 -4.94
N GLN A 394 -15.21 -22.71 -5.92
CA GLN A 394 -15.64 -23.64 -6.96
C GLN A 394 -14.46 -24.08 -7.85
N LEU A 395 -13.61 -23.14 -8.29
CA LEU A 395 -12.39 -23.45 -9.06
C LEU A 395 -11.33 -24.20 -8.25
N GLU A 396 -11.24 -23.92 -6.94
CA GLU A 396 -10.35 -24.61 -6.00
C GLU A 396 -10.77 -26.08 -5.79
N ASN A 397 -12.07 -26.34 -5.65
CA ASN A 397 -12.62 -27.71 -5.63
C ASN A 397 -12.44 -28.44 -6.98
N GLU A 398 -12.62 -27.75 -8.11
CA GLU A 398 -12.42 -28.34 -9.45
C GLU A 398 -10.94 -28.70 -9.70
N ARG A 399 -10.00 -27.85 -9.25
CA ARG A 399 -8.56 -28.15 -9.25
C ARG A 399 -8.29 -29.45 -8.50
N ASP A 400 -8.79 -29.57 -7.28
CA ASP A 400 -8.46 -30.70 -6.41
C ASP A 400 -9.06 -32.01 -6.91
N LEU A 401 -10.29 -31.98 -7.44
CA LEU A 401 -10.89 -33.14 -8.11
C LEU A 401 -10.04 -33.62 -9.30
N ARG A 402 -9.62 -32.70 -10.18
CA ARG A 402 -8.74 -33.02 -11.33
C ARG A 402 -7.37 -33.54 -10.89
N CYS A 403 -6.80 -33.00 -9.81
CA CYS A 403 -5.54 -33.48 -9.25
C CYS A 403 -5.68 -34.89 -8.67
N GLU A 404 -6.79 -35.21 -7.99
CA GLU A 404 -7.10 -36.57 -7.56
C GLU A 404 -7.27 -37.54 -8.75
N GLU A 405 -8.02 -37.15 -9.78
CA GLU A 405 -8.26 -37.95 -10.99
C GLU A 405 -6.95 -38.26 -11.71
N ALA A 406 -6.14 -37.25 -12.01
CA ALA A 406 -4.82 -37.43 -12.63
C ALA A 406 -3.87 -38.28 -11.77
N THR A 407 -3.98 -38.22 -10.43
CA THR A 407 -3.21 -39.07 -9.51
C THR A 407 -3.67 -40.53 -9.57
N LYS A 408 -4.98 -40.78 -9.68
CA LYS A 408 -5.56 -42.13 -9.85
C LYS A 408 -5.13 -42.72 -11.19
N GLU A 409 -5.23 -41.96 -12.29
CA GLU A 409 -4.76 -42.37 -13.62
C GLU A 409 -3.26 -42.68 -13.64
N LEU A 410 -2.42 -41.80 -13.08
CA LEU A 410 -0.97 -42.01 -13.02
C LEU A 410 -0.59 -43.29 -12.27
N ASN A 411 -1.32 -43.63 -11.20
CA ASN A 411 -1.06 -44.85 -10.43
C ASN A 411 -1.55 -46.12 -11.16
N ASN A 412 -2.64 -46.04 -11.92
CA ASN A 412 -3.07 -47.12 -12.82
C ASN A 412 -2.04 -47.36 -13.93
N VAL A 413 -1.59 -46.30 -14.62
CA VAL A 413 -0.57 -46.39 -15.69
C VAL A 413 0.76 -46.92 -15.16
N LYS A 414 1.22 -46.50 -13.98
CA LYS A 414 2.40 -47.10 -13.32
C LYS A 414 2.24 -48.61 -13.12
N SER A 415 1.08 -49.04 -12.65
CA SER A 415 0.78 -50.45 -12.37
C SER A 415 0.82 -51.30 -13.66
N GLU A 416 0.22 -50.80 -14.75
CA GLU A 416 0.31 -51.42 -16.08
C GLU A 416 1.75 -51.49 -16.60
N VAL A 417 2.52 -50.41 -16.44
CA VAL A 417 3.92 -50.35 -16.91
C VAL A 417 4.79 -51.32 -16.13
N GLU A 418 4.59 -51.47 -14.82
CA GLU A 418 5.25 -52.49 -14.02
C GLU A 418 4.87 -53.92 -14.43
N GLU A 419 3.60 -54.18 -14.72
CA GLU A 419 3.14 -55.48 -15.21
C GLU A 419 3.81 -55.81 -16.55
N LYS A 420 3.75 -54.89 -17.51
CA LYS A 420 4.41 -55.02 -18.83
C LYS A 420 5.92 -55.19 -18.70
N ARG A 421 6.57 -54.55 -17.71
CA ARG A 421 7.99 -54.78 -17.39
C ARG A 421 8.26 -56.20 -16.89
N ARG A 422 7.49 -56.68 -15.91
CA ARG A 422 7.61 -58.06 -15.38
C ARG A 422 7.41 -59.10 -16.49
N ASP A 423 6.47 -58.86 -17.40
CA ASP A 423 6.19 -59.76 -18.52
C ASP A 423 7.33 -59.78 -19.56
N LEU A 424 7.92 -58.62 -19.86
CA LEU A 424 9.12 -58.51 -20.70
C LEU A 424 10.35 -59.18 -20.06
N GLU A 425 10.57 -59.02 -18.77
CA GLU A 425 11.67 -59.68 -18.02
C GLU A 425 11.50 -61.20 -18.02
N SER A 426 10.26 -61.71 -17.88
CA SER A 426 9.95 -63.14 -18.05
C SER A 426 10.27 -63.64 -19.46
N ARG A 427 9.91 -62.88 -20.50
CA ARG A 427 10.21 -63.22 -21.91
C ARG A 427 11.71 -63.18 -22.21
N GLN A 428 12.44 -62.18 -21.71
CA GLN A 428 13.88 -62.06 -21.86
C GLN A 428 14.62 -63.23 -21.20
N THR A 429 14.21 -63.62 -19.98
CA THR A 429 14.77 -64.79 -19.28
C THR A 429 14.55 -66.08 -20.06
N LYS A 430 13.34 -66.28 -20.63
CA LYS A 430 13.01 -67.42 -21.50
C LYS A 430 13.85 -67.43 -22.79
N LEU A 431 14.03 -66.27 -23.43
CA LEU A 431 14.86 -66.13 -24.62
C LEU A 431 16.34 -66.44 -24.34
N GLN A 432 16.89 -66.00 -23.20
CA GLN A 432 18.25 -66.33 -22.77
C GLN A 432 18.43 -67.84 -22.56
N ALA A 433 17.45 -68.53 -21.97
CA ALA A 433 17.48 -69.98 -21.81
C ALA A 433 17.47 -70.72 -23.17
N VAL A 434 16.60 -70.30 -24.10
CA VAL A 434 16.53 -70.88 -25.46
C VAL A 434 17.81 -70.61 -26.26
N LEU A 435 18.43 -69.45 -26.11
CA LEU A 435 19.74 -69.15 -26.73
C LEU A 435 20.84 -70.06 -26.17
N ALA A 436 20.91 -70.25 -24.86
CA ALA A 436 21.88 -71.16 -24.24
C ALA A 436 21.68 -72.63 -24.69
N GLU A 437 20.43 -73.07 -24.87
CA GLU A 437 20.13 -74.39 -25.44
C GLU A 437 20.54 -74.49 -26.93
N ALA A 438 20.29 -73.44 -27.72
CA ALA A 438 20.69 -73.38 -29.12
C ALA A 438 22.22 -73.39 -29.29
N ASP A 439 22.96 -72.67 -28.45
CA ASP A 439 24.43 -72.68 -28.42
C ASP A 439 24.96 -74.06 -28.02
N ALA A 440 24.38 -74.70 -27.00
CA ALA A 440 24.74 -76.07 -26.61
C ALA A 440 24.46 -77.09 -27.73
N MET A 441 23.33 -76.96 -28.44
CA MET A 441 23.02 -77.75 -29.63
C MET A 441 23.99 -77.48 -30.79
N SER A 442 24.41 -76.23 -31.00
CA SER A 442 25.40 -75.84 -32.01
C SER A 442 26.76 -76.48 -31.73
N MET A 443 27.26 -76.39 -30.49
CA MET A 443 28.49 -77.06 -30.05
C MET A 443 28.41 -78.59 -30.24
N LYS A 444 27.29 -79.20 -29.85
CA LYS A 444 27.05 -80.65 -30.05
C LYS A 444 26.99 -81.02 -31.53
N SER A 445 26.34 -80.21 -32.36
CA SER A 445 26.26 -80.41 -33.82
C SER A 445 27.65 -80.37 -34.46
N ASN A 446 28.50 -79.43 -34.07
CA ASN A 446 29.86 -79.32 -34.60
C ASN A 446 30.73 -80.50 -34.14
N SER A 447 30.69 -80.87 -32.84
CA SER A 447 31.37 -82.08 -32.34
C SER A 447 30.97 -83.36 -33.09
N VAL A 448 29.69 -83.51 -33.47
CA VAL A 448 29.21 -84.63 -34.31
C VAL A 448 29.69 -84.52 -35.77
N LYS A 449 29.78 -83.32 -36.35
CA LYS A 449 30.36 -83.11 -37.69
C LYS A 449 31.85 -83.46 -37.72
N ASP A 450 32.60 -83.04 -36.70
CA ASP A 450 34.05 -83.19 -36.59
C ASP A 450 34.43 -84.66 -36.35
N SER A 451 33.77 -85.33 -35.40
CA SER A 451 33.94 -86.76 -35.19
C SER A 451 33.48 -87.59 -36.40
N GLY A 452 32.41 -87.18 -37.08
CA GLY A 452 31.98 -87.76 -38.35
C GLY A 452 32.97 -87.54 -39.51
N ALA A 453 33.66 -86.39 -39.54
CA ALA A 453 34.71 -86.09 -40.51
C ALA A 453 35.97 -86.94 -40.25
N ALA A 454 36.41 -87.02 -38.99
CA ALA A 454 37.50 -87.90 -38.59
C ALA A 454 37.20 -89.38 -38.93
N LYS A 455 35.97 -89.86 -38.67
CA LYS A 455 35.60 -91.23 -39.01
C LYS A 455 35.52 -91.47 -40.52
N ARG A 456 35.05 -90.51 -41.32
CA ARG A 456 35.16 -90.57 -42.78
C ARG A 456 36.62 -90.66 -43.23
N GLN A 457 37.52 -89.85 -42.66
CA GLN A 457 38.95 -89.88 -43.00
C GLN A 457 39.61 -91.22 -42.64
N GLU A 458 39.26 -91.83 -41.50
CA GLU A 458 39.71 -93.18 -41.13
C GLU A 458 39.19 -94.26 -42.10
N LEU A 459 37.93 -94.15 -42.54
CA LEU A 459 37.36 -95.06 -43.54
C LEU A 459 37.98 -94.89 -44.92
N CYS A 460 38.29 -93.65 -45.35
CA CYS A 460 39.05 -93.40 -46.58
C CYS A 460 40.42 -94.09 -46.53
N ARG A 461 41.20 -93.88 -45.46
CA ARG A 461 42.49 -94.56 -45.25
C ARG A 461 42.38 -96.08 -45.30
N LYS A 462 41.34 -96.66 -44.68
CA LYS A 462 41.10 -98.11 -44.74
C LYS A 462 40.70 -98.59 -46.13
N SER A 463 39.98 -97.80 -46.92
CA SER A 463 39.71 -98.13 -48.32
C SER A 463 40.95 -98.01 -49.21
N GLU A 464 41.83 -97.03 -48.97
CA GLU A 464 43.13 -96.87 -49.64
C GLU A 464 44.07 -98.05 -49.30
N GLU A 465 44.06 -98.50 -48.05
CA GLU A 465 44.79 -99.68 -47.56
C GLU A 465 44.27 -100.98 -48.21
N ILE A 466 42.94 -101.19 -48.28
CA ILE A 466 42.33 -102.36 -48.94
C ILE A 466 42.64 -102.36 -50.45
N VAL A 467 42.54 -101.21 -51.14
CA VAL A 467 42.90 -101.10 -52.57
C VAL A 467 44.39 -101.38 -52.79
N SER A 468 45.25 -100.98 -51.85
CA SER A 468 46.69 -101.30 -51.90
C SER A 468 46.93 -102.81 -51.73
N GLN A 469 46.17 -103.49 -50.85
CA GLN A 469 46.25 -104.95 -50.67
C GLN A 469 45.73 -105.72 -51.91
N GLU A 470 44.65 -105.29 -52.56
CA GLU A 470 44.22 -105.89 -53.84
C GLU A 470 45.30 -105.75 -54.94
N LEU A 471 46.02 -104.62 -54.97
CA LEU A 471 47.11 -104.40 -55.92
C LEU A 471 48.33 -105.30 -55.65
N GLU A 472 48.63 -105.65 -54.39
CA GLU A 472 49.70 -106.62 -54.08
C GLU A 472 49.35 -108.06 -54.44
N VAL A 473 48.09 -108.47 -54.25
CA VAL A 473 47.59 -109.81 -54.64
C VAL A 473 47.63 -110.00 -56.16
N ARG A 474 47.54 -108.93 -56.96
CA ARG A 474 47.40 -108.98 -58.41
C ARG A 474 48.71 -108.98 -59.22
N LYS A 475 49.74 -109.69 -58.73
CA LYS A 475 50.96 -109.98 -59.53
C LYS A 475 50.66 -111.09 -60.57
N PRO A 476 51.03 -110.93 -61.85
CA PRO A 476 50.62 -111.84 -62.91
C PRO A 476 51.36 -113.18 -62.85
N VAL A 477 50.62 -114.28 -63.00
CA VAL A 477 51.18 -115.63 -63.19
C VAL A 477 51.74 -115.76 -64.61
N ASN A 478 52.93 -116.35 -64.73
CA ASN A 478 53.62 -116.54 -66.00
C ASN A 478 52.89 -117.60 -66.87
N LEU A 479 52.62 -117.28 -68.13
CA LEU A 479 51.67 -118.00 -69.00
C LEU A 479 52.40 -118.66 -70.18
N ASP A 480 53.17 -119.72 -69.91
CA ASP A 480 54.03 -120.36 -70.92
C ASP A 480 53.81 -121.89 -71.06
N MET A 481 52.72 -122.43 -70.49
CA MET A 481 52.25 -123.81 -70.73
C MET A 481 50.72 -123.91 -70.64
N LEU A 482 50.02 -123.76 -71.77
CA LEU A 482 49.41 -124.89 -72.50
C LEU A 482 48.63 -124.42 -73.75
N ILE A 483 49.29 -124.43 -74.91
CA ILE A 483 48.59 -124.35 -76.20
C ILE A 483 48.10 -125.76 -76.54
N GLN A 484 46.88 -126.15 -76.13
CA GLN A 484 46.09 -127.22 -76.79
C GLN A 484 44.63 -127.34 -76.30
N PHE A 485 43.78 -126.39 -76.67
CA PHE A 485 42.53 -126.68 -77.42
C PHE A 485 41.94 -125.36 -77.94
N ASN A 486 41.52 -125.33 -79.20
CA ASN A 486 41.08 -124.11 -79.88
C ASN A 486 39.86 -124.42 -80.77
N LEU A 487 39.22 -123.38 -81.34
CA LEU A 487 37.98 -123.36 -82.16
C LEU A 487 36.67 -123.28 -81.34
N SER A 488 35.65 -122.49 -81.74
CA SER A 488 35.62 -121.30 -82.62
C SER A 488 34.27 -120.53 -82.51
N THR A 489 34.22 -119.27 -82.98
CA THR A 489 33.01 -118.39 -83.20
C THR A 489 32.19 -117.99 -81.94
N ARG A 490 31.83 -116.70 -81.68
CA ARG A 490 30.91 -115.74 -82.39
C ARG A 490 29.46 -116.28 -82.50
N THR A 491 28.36 -115.59 -82.17
CA THR A 491 28.07 -114.19 -81.70
C THR A 491 26.68 -114.19 -80.95
N LYS A 492 25.81 -113.17 -80.72
CA LYS A 492 25.56 -111.79 -81.21
C LYS A 492 24.53 -111.02 -80.32
N ILE A 493 24.75 -109.74 -79.95
CA ILE A 493 23.70 -108.73 -79.57
C ILE A 493 22.87 -109.06 -78.27
N SER A 494 22.14 -108.22 -77.51
CA SER A 494 21.67 -106.79 -77.50
C SER A 494 21.91 -106.16 -76.08
N SER A 495 21.24 -105.16 -75.44
CA SER A 495 20.14 -104.19 -75.69
C SER A 495 20.27 -102.91 -74.81
N LYS A 496 19.18 -102.13 -74.61
CA LYS A 496 18.99 -100.93 -73.73
C LYS A 496 17.45 -100.68 -73.58
N PRO A 497 16.88 -99.80 -72.68
CA PRO A 497 17.24 -98.38 -72.47
C PRO A 497 17.05 -97.79 -71.03
N LYS A 498 16.85 -96.46 -70.94
CA LYS A 498 16.78 -95.49 -69.79
C LYS A 498 15.36 -94.83 -69.71
N PRO A 499 15.10 -93.71 -68.99
CA PRO A 499 15.27 -93.32 -67.55
C PRO A 499 14.00 -92.62 -66.94
N SER A 500 14.06 -92.09 -65.71
CA SER A 500 13.29 -90.89 -65.27
C SER A 500 13.88 -90.19 -64.02
N TYR A 501 13.32 -89.03 -63.63
CA TYR A 501 13.74 -88.11 -62.55
C TYR A 501 12.67 -88.00 -61.45
N SER A 502 13.05 -87.46 -60.28
CA SER A 502 12.23 -86.46 -59.55
C SER A 502 13.09 -85.60 -58.59
N PHE A 503 12.54 -84.47 -58.15
CA PHE A 503 13.19 -83.42 -57.35
C PHE A 503 12.14 -82.86 -56.39
N LEU A 504 12.49 -82.66 -55.12
CA LEU A 504 11.94 -81.64 -54.20
C LEU A 504 12.77 -81.61 -52.90
#